data_AF-A0A2V8QEA5-F1
#
_entry.id   AF-A0A2V8QEA5-F1
#
_cell.length_a   1.000
_cell.length_b   1.000
_cell.length_c   1.000
_cell.angle_alpha   90.00
_cell.angle_beta   90.00
_cell.angle_gamma   90.00
#
_symmetry.space_group_name_H-M   'P 1'
#
loop_
_entity.id
_entity.type
_entity.pdbx_description
1 polymer ?
#
loop_
_entity_poly.entity_id
_entity_poly.type
_entity_poly.pdbx_seq_one_letter_code
_entity_poly.pdbx_strand_id
1 'polypeptide(L)'
;MKLKVLLTLATLGLAVFIAVGSTATQPASAAPGAQKVDLCHKTGNGYQPLSVAGNALASHLAHGDVQQPNGVVPGSPGFVFNAKCEAVGYSVNVAVDSSAQDPASPGNLFIGSGIPAGGFGTARNEAAGIELGMMILYRQGPTVISTDNYLDGVLDFNVASGPQSVANGSQSNVASRAAWNYTFSIATGLNGATTDLTDYTFKLLYDVDPGAGTSYRTFTLEQRDGGGPAQLSGFQWRDQGSGLVLIGDDEGNVNVTQNSQNYGFGFYQASLTSLYGPGSAFAGPAKFDFILQAFDGTQIIASNHIAVNVSAP
;
A
#
# COMPACT_ATOMS: atom_id res chain seq x y z
N MET A 1 33.00 -38.57 -40.35
CA MET A 1 31.94 -38.04 -41.24
C MET A 1 32.09 -36.53 -41.32
N LYS A 2 32.27 -36.01 -42.55
CA LYS A 2 32.47 -34.59 -42.85
C LYS A 2 31.16 -34.02 -43.41
N LEU A 3 30.63 -32.93 -42.87
CA LEU A 3 29.52 -32.17 -43.46
C LEU A 3 29.72 -30.69 -43.09
N LYS A 4 30.47 -29.95 -43.92
CA LYS A 4 30.00 -29.07 -45.01
C LYS A 4 29.13 -27.90 -44.52
N VAL A 5 29.84 -26.81 -44.21
CA VAL A 5 29.37 -25.43 -44.16
C VAL A 5 28.84 -25.05 -45.54
N LEU A 6 27.59 -24.56 -45.61
CA LEU A 6 27.03 -23.97 -46.83
C LEU A 6 26.89 -22.47 -46.61
N LEU A 7 27.73 -21.72 -47.32
CA LEU A 7 27.74 -20.27 -47.40
C LEU A 7 26.77 -19.86 -48.52
N THR A 8 25.67 -19.18 -48.22
CA THR A 8 24.75 -18.66 -49.24
C THR A 8 25.05 -17.19 -49.48
N LEU A 9 25.71 -16.90 -50.60
CA LEU A 9 25.82 -15.56 -51.17
C LEU A 9 24.44 -15.16 -51.72
N ALA A 10 23.84 -14.10 -51.16
CA ALA A 10 22.70 -13.42 -51.77
C ALA A 10 23.20 -12.14 -52.44
N THR A 11 22.95 -12.07 -53.74
CA THR A 11 23.32 -11.01 -54.69
C THR A 11 22.62 -9.69 -54.37
N LEU A 12 23.39 -8.61 -54.27
CA LEU A 12 22.90 -7.23 -54.26
C LEU A 12 22.26 -6.89 -55.61
N GLY A 13 20.95 -6.65 -55.64
CA GLY A 13 20.27 -5.93 -56.71
C GLY A 13 20.25 -4.44 -56.38
N LEU A 14 21.10 -3.65 -57.05
CA LEU A 14 21.11 -2.20 -56.92
C LEU A 14 20.04 -1.60 -57.85
N ALA A 15 18.87 -1.28 -57.29
CA ALA A 15 17.83 -0.51 -57.97
C ALA A 15 18.12 0.99 -57.77
N VAL A 16 18.50 1.68 -58.86
CA VAL A 16 18.65 3.15 -58.88
C VAL A 16 17.26 3.75 -59.07
N PHE A 17 16.67 4.26 -57.99
CA PHE A 17 15.47 5.10 -58.03
C PHE A 17 15.89 6.55 -58.20
N ILE A 18 15.53 7.16 -59.32
CA ILE A 18 15.64 8.61 -59.53
C ILE A 18 14.40 9.25 -58.88
N ALA A 19 14.57 9.76 -57.66
CA ALA A 19 13.53 10.52 -56.97
C ALA A 19 13.51 11.95 -57.51
N VAL A 20 12.43 12.32 -58.17
CA VAL A 20 12.15 13.71 -58.57
C VAL A 20 11.68 14.46 -57.31
N GLY A 21 12.59 15.25 -56.73
CA GLY A 21 12.33 16.01 -55.51
C GLY A 21 11.32 17.14 -55.75
N SER A 22 10.06 16.90 -55.41
CA SER A 22 9.14 17.98 -55.06
C SER A 22 9.43 18.39 -53.62
N THR A 23 9.81 19.64 -53.41
CA THR A 23 9.96 20.26 -52.08
C THR A 23 8.57 20.43 -51.46
N ALA A 24 7.97 19.33 -51.00
CA ALA A 24 6.86 19.37 -50.08
C ALA A 24 7.41 19.87 -48.74
N THR A 25 6.97 21.06 -48.33
CA THR A 25 7.28 21.64 -47.02
C THR A 25 6.74 20.67 -45.97
N GLN A 26 7.64 19.95 -45.31
CA GLN A 26 7.28 19.05 -44.22
C GLN A 26 6.58 19.89 -43.14
N PRO A 27 5.36 19.56 -42.71
CA PRO A 27 4.73 20.27 -41.60
C PRO A 27 5.67 20.17 -40.41
N ALA A 28 6.00 21.32 -39.83
CA ALA A 28 6.87 21.40 -38.67
C ALA A 28 6.38 20.38 -37.64
N SER A 29 7.24 19.44 -37.27
CA SER A 29 7.03 18.53 -36.16
C SER A 29 6.52 19.37 -34.99
N ALA A 30 5.29 19.10 -34.53
CA ALA A 30 4.75 19.75 -33.35
C ALA A 30 5.82 19.68 -32.25
N ALA A 31 6.17 20.84 -31.69
CA ALA A 31 7.12 20.90 -30.59
C ALA A 31 6.66 19.90 -29.51
N PRO A 32 7.58 19.11 -28.90
CA PRO A 32 7.23 18.17 -27.84
C PRO A 32 6.32 18.89 -26.84
N GLY A 33 5.12 18.35 -26.62
CA GLY A 33 4.13 18.98 -25.75
C GLY A 33 4.77 19.35 -24.43
N ALA A 34 4.73 20.64 -24.07
CA ALA A 34 5.36 21.12 -22.85
C ALA A 34 4.89 20.28 -21.65
N GLN A 35 5.84 19.74 -20.89
CA GLN A 35 5.57 18.90 -19.73
C GLN A 35 4.58 19.61 -18.80
N LYS A 36 3.48 18.93 -18.48
CA LYS A 36 2.50 19.38 -17.49
C LYS A 36 2.93 18.95 -16.09
N VAL A 37 2.60 19.76 -15.10
CA VAL A 37 2.81 19.47 -13.69
C VAL A 37 1.48 19.62 -12.97
N ASP A 38 1.11 18.60 -12.20
CA ASP A 38 -0.12 18.60 -11.40
C ASP A 38 0.12 19.28 -10.06
N LEU A 39 -0.85 20.10 -9.67
CA LEU A 39 -0.84 20.93 -8.48
C LEU A 39 -2.18 20.84 -7.76
N CYS A 40 -2.15 21.14 -6.47
CA CYS A 40 -3.29 21.59 -5.71
C CYS A 40 -3.33 23.10 -5.72
N HIS A 41 -4.22 23.63 -6.54
CA HIS A 41 -4.44 25.05 -6.70
C HIS A 41 -5.31 25.58 -5.57
N LYS A 42 -4.82 26.59 -4.85
CA LYS A 42 -5.54 27.22 -3.76
C LYS A 42 -6.68 28.09 -4.30
N THR A 43 -7.93 27.74 -3.98
CA THR A 43 -9.12 28.48 -4.39
C THR A 43 -9.97 28.89 -3.20
N GLY A 44 -10.01 30.20 -2.90
CA GLY A 44 -10.78 30.72 -1.77
C GLY A 44 -10.40 30.02 -0.46
N ASN A 45 -11.31 29.16 0.03
CA ASN A 45 -11.17 28.41 1.29
C ASN A 45 -10.67 26.97 1.11
N GLY A 46 -10.35 26.52 -0.10
CA GLY A 46 -9.99 25.13 -0.38
C GLY A 46 -8.87 24.99 -1.40
N TYR A 47 -8.67 23.75 -1.84
CA TYR A 47 -7.73 23.37 -2.88
C TYR A 47 -8.44 22.53 -3.94
N GLN A 48 -8.04 22.70 -5.20
CA GLN A 48 -8.58 21.90 -6.31
C GLN A 48 -7.45 21.44 -7.23
N PRO A 49 -7.57 20.27 -7.88
CA PRO A 49 -6.57 19.81 -8.85
C PRO A 49 -6.41 20.78 -10.01
N LEU A 50 -5.17 21.05 -10.43
CA LEU A 50 -4.84 21.87 -11.59
C LEU A 50 -3.57 21.36 -12.27
N SER A 51 -3.61 21.17 -13.59
CA SER A 51 -2.43 20.82 -14.40
C SER A 51 -1.90 22.04 -15.14
N VAL A 52 -0.70 22.51 -14.77
CA VAL A 52 -0.07 23.70 -15.34
C VAL A 52 1.10 23.33 -16.23
N ALA A 53 1.54 24.25 -17.10
CA ALA A 53 2.80 24.05 -17.82
C ALA A 53 3.98 24.12 -16.85
N GLY A 54 5.05 23.33 -17.06
CA GLY A 54 6.20 23.29 -16.15
C GLY A 54 6.86 24.65 -15.93
N ASN A 55 6.84 25.54 -16.93
CA ASN A 55 7.34 26.91 -16.79
C ASN A 55 6.46 27.83 -15.92
N ALA A 56 5.22 27.44 -15.62
CA ALA A 56 4.32 28.16 -14.73
C ALA A 56 4.42 27.69 -13.26
N LEU A 57 5.06 26.53 -13.00
CA LEU A 57 5.13 25.90 -11.68
C LEU A 57 5.58 26.89 -10.58
N ALA A 58 6.67 27.62 -10.82
CA ALA A 58 7.23 28.54 -9.84
C ALA A 58 6.23 29.65 -9.44
N SER A 59 5.44 30.17 -10.40
CA SER A 59 4.44 31.20 -10.11
C SER A 59 3.28 30.66 -9.28
N HIS A 60 2.85 29.42 -9.57
CA HIS A 60 1.79 28.78 -8.83
C HIS A 60 2.21 28.48 -7.38
N LEU A 61 3.41 27.91 -7.18
CA LEU A 61 3.95 27.67 -5.84
C LEU A 61 4.09 28.97 -5.03
N ALA A 62 4.52 30.07 -5.67
CA ALA A 62 4.62 31.38 -5.03
C ALA A 62 3.25 31.93 -4.57
N HIS A 63 2.15 31.46 -5.15
CA HIS A 63 0.79 31.87 -4.80
C HIS A 63 0.13 30.92 -3.77
N GLY A 64 0.89 29.95 -3.24
CA GLY A 64 0.42 29.03 -2.21
C GLY A 64 -0.22 27.75 -2.75
N ASP A 65 -0.06 27.47 -4.05
CA ASP A 65 -0.38 26.15 -4.61
C ASP A 65 0.66 25.12 -4.14
N VAL A 66 0.28 23.85 -4.15
CA VAL A 66 1.10 22.77 -3.64
C VAL A 66 1.32 21.73 -4.73
N GLN A 67 2.56 21.32 -4.95
CA GLN A 67 2.88 20.33 -5.97
C GLN A 67 2.36 18.94 -5.58
N GLN A 68 1.78 18.24 -6.57
CA GLN A 68 1.33 16.85 -6.44
C GLN A 68 2.38 15.86 -6.95
N PRO A 69 2.36 14.60 -6.47
CA PRO A 69 1.66 14.12 -5.27
C PRO A 69 2.40 14.50 -3.98
N ASN A 70 1.74 14.32 -2.82
CA ASN A 70 2.33 14.37 -1.47
C ASN A 70 2.86 15.73 -0.99
N GLY A 71 2.51 16.84 -1.63
CA GLY A 71 2.85 18.14 -1.08
C GLY A 71 2.13 18.40 0.25
N VAL A 72 2.86 18.95 1.22
CA VAL A 72 2.36 19.23 2.58
C VAL A 72 1.22 20.25 2.53
N VAL A 73 0.15 19.99 3.28
CA VAL A 73 -0.99 20.90 3.40
C VAL A 73 -0.58 22.15 4.19
N PRO A 74 -0.64 23.37 3.61
CA PRO A 74 -0.19 24.58 4.27
C PRO A 74 -0.93 24.82 5.59
N GLY A 75 -0.18 24.98 6.68
CA GLY A 75 -0.73 25.21 8.02
C GLY A 75 -1.24 23.95 8.74
N SER A 76 -1.11 22.76 8.14
CA SER A 76 -1.52 21.48 8.76
C SER A 76 -0.35 20.49 8.78
N PRO A 77 0.57 20.58 9.76
CA PRO A 77 1.67 19.63 9.91
C PRO A 77 1.16 18.19 10.00
N GLY A 78 1.82 17.27 9.30
CA GLY A 78 1.41 15.85 9.25
C GLY A 78 0.32 15.53 8.23
N PHE A 79 -0.17 16.52 7.47
CA PHE A 79 -1.09 16.31 6.36
C PHE A 79 -0.41 16.54 5.01
N VAL A 80 -0.72 15.67 4.05
CA VAL A 80 -0.34 15.85 2.63
C VAL A 80 -1.59 15.88 1.77
N PHE A 81 -1.50 16.52 0.61
CA PHE A 81 -2.59 16.44 -0.36
C PHE A 81 -2.54 15.13 -1.15
N ASN A 82 -3.67 14.42 -1.22
CA ASN A 82 -3.88 13.37 -2.21
C ASN A 82 -4.11 13.96 -3.61
N ALA A 83 -4.29 13.11 -4.62
CA ALA A 83 -4.50 13.53 -6.01
C ALA A 83 -5.79 14.35 -6.24
N LYS A 84 -6.73 14.36 -5.30
CA LYS A 84 -7.93 15.22 -5.31
C LYS A 84 -7.73 16.54 -4.58
N CYS A 85 -6.55 16.76 -4.01
CA CYS A 85 -6.26 17.89 -3.13
C CYS A 85 -7.05 17.88 -1.83
N GLU A 86 -7.38 16.68 -1.35
CA GLU A 86 -7.90 16.45 -0.01
C GLU A 86 -6.73 16.21 0.94
N ALA A 87 -6.83 16.75 2.14
CA ALA A 87 -5.83 16.57 3.18
C ALA A 87 -5.90 15.14 3.75
N VAL A 88 -4.78 14.41 3.68
CA VAL A 88 -4.60 13.10 4.29
C VAL A 88 -3.65 13.25 5.47
N GLY A 89 -4.14 12.96 6.68
CA GLY A 89 -3.38 13.09 7.92
C GLY A 89 -2.74 11.78 8.33
N TYR A 90 -1.49 11.83 8.78
CA TYR A 90 -0.78 10.69 9.35
C TYR A 90 -0.64 10.82 10.86
N SER A 91 -0.76 9.71 11.56
CA SER A 91 -0.52 9.64 13.01
C SER A 91 0.16 8.34 13.36
N VAL A 92 0.97 8.35 14.41
CA VAL A 92 1.84 7.24 14.79
C VAL A 92 1.56 6.83 16.24
N ASN A 93 1.54 5.52 16.48
CA ASN A 93 1.26 4.91 17.79
C ASN A 93 -0.09 5.33 18.40
N VAL A 94 -1.08 5.59 17.55
CA VAL A 94 -2.43 5.99 18.00
C VAL A 94 -3.35 4.79 18.10
N ALA A 95 -4.52 5.00 18.70
CA ALA A 95 -5.63 4.06 18.56
C ALA A 95 -6.33 4.29 17.22
N VAL A 96 -6.81 3.20 16.60
CA VAL A 96 -7.77 3.31 15.49
C VAL A 96 -9.05 3.99 15.97
N ASP A 97 -9.81 4.51 15.00
CA ASP A 97 -11.06 5.20 15.28
C ASP A 97 -11.99 4.38 16.17
N SER A 98 -12.74 5.04 17.05
CA SER A 98 -13.68 4.36 17.95
C SER A 98 -14.73 3.52 17.23
N SER A 99 -15.10 3.90 15.99
CA SER A 99 -16.00 3.12 15.15
C SER A 99 -15.38 1.80 14.66
N ALA A 100 -14.05 1.71 14.67
CA ALA A 100 -13.24 0.55 14.34
C ALA A 100 -12.86 -0.31 15.56
N GLN A 101 -13.39 -0.03 16.74
CA GLN A 101 -13.14 -0.81 17.95
C GLN A 101 -14.32 -1.71 18.28
N ASP A 102 -14.05 -2.88 18.86
CA ASP A 102 -15.10 -3.79 19.30
C ASP A 102 -15.95 -3.12 20.40
N PRO A 103 -17.25 -2.83 20.15
CA PRO A 103 -18.10 -2.22 21.17
C PRO A 103 -18.32 -3.14 22.38
N ALA A 104 -18.16 -4.46 22.22
CA ALA A 104 -18.22 -5.42 23.32
C ALA A 104 -16.91 -5.50 24.13
N SER A 105 -15.80 -5.00 23.58
CA SER A 105 -14.49 -4.97 24.21
C SER A 105 -13.73 -3.66 23.90
N PRO A 106 -14.15 -2.51 24.48
CA PRO A 106 -13.54 -1.22 24.18
C PRO A 106 -12.03 -1.20 24.39
N GLY A 107 -11.30 -0.60 23.45
CA GLY A 107 -9.83 -0.63 23.42
C GLY A 107 -9.23 -1.83 22.68
N ASN A 108 -10.06 -2.75 22.18
CA ASN A 108 -9.65 -3.83 21.28
C ASN A 108 -10.28 -3.68 19.89
N LEU A 109 -9.69 -4.34 18.90
CA LEU A 109 -10.24 -4.47 17.55
C LEU A 109 -11.44 -5.41 17.54
N PHE A 110 -12.23 -5.36 16.46
CA PHE A 110 -13.26 -6.37 16.17
C PHE A 110 -12.61 -7.74 16.02
N ILE A 111 -11.45 -7.79 15.34
CA ILE A 111 -10.72 -9.03 15.14
C ILE A 111 -10.12 -9.57 16.42
N GLY A 112 -10.51 -10.81 16.72
CA GLY A 112 -9.80 -11.67 17.64
C GLY A 112 -9.95 -11.20 19.07
N SER A 113 -9.93 -12.14 20.02
CA SER A 113 -10.02 -11.75 21.41
C SER A 113 -8.73 -11.06 21.87
N GLY A 114 -8.83 -9.77 22.20
CA GLY A 114 -7.79 -9.01 22.89
C GLY A 114 -6.67 -8.44 22.03
N ILE A 115 -6.88 -8.25 20.72
CA ILE A 115 -5.95 -7.46 19.91
C ILE A 115 -6.15 -5.98 20.25
N PRO A 116 -5.14 -5.27 20.77
CA PRO A 116 -5.30 -3.86 21.13
C PRO A 116 -5.65 -2.99 19.93
N ALA A 117 -6.53 -2.01 20.14
CA ALA A 117 -6.83 -0.98 19.16
C ALA A 117 -5.75 0.10 19.05
N GLY A 118 -4.76 0.10 19.95
CA GLY A 118 -3.66 1.07 20.05
C GLY A 118 -2.35 0.60 19.43
N GLY A 119 -1.49 1.57 19.08
CA GLY A 119 -0.15 1.33 18.52
C GLY A 119 -0.12 1.33 16.98
N PHE A 120 -1.15 1.87 16.34
CA PHE A 120 -1.25 1.97 14.90
C PHE A 120 -0.51 3.19 14.36
N GLY A 121 0.14 3.01 13.21
CA GLY A 121 0.28 4.08 12.23
C GLY A 121 -1.01 4.20 11.45
N THR A 122 -1.59 5.39 11.35
CA THR A 122 -2.86 5.63 10.65
C THR A 122 -2.70 6.68 9.56
N ALA A 123 -3.34 6.45 8.42
CA ALA A 123 -3.57 7.46 7.39
C ALA A 123 -5.08 7.75 7.31
N ARG A 124 -5.49 9.00 7.52
CA ARG A 124 -6.90 9.43 7.54
C ARG A 124 -7.19 10.40 6.41
N ASN A 125 -8.20 10.10 5.60
CA ASN A 125 -8.83 11.06 4.69
C ASN A 125 -10.19 11.43 5.27
N GLU A 126 -10.23 12.53 6.00
CA GLU A 126 -11.44 12.99 6.70
C GLU A 126 -12.56 13.42 5.73
N ALA A 127 -12.21 13.87 4.51
CA ALA A 127 -13.19 14.27 3.49
C ALA A 127 -13.91 13.05 2.90
N ALA A 128 -13.20 11.94 2.71
CA ALA A 128 -13.77 10.67 2.29
C ALA A 128 -14.35 9.86 3.48
N GLY A 129 -14.05 10.25 4.71
CA GLY A 129 -14.43 9.50 5.90
C GLY A 129 -13.72 8.15 6.00
N ILE A 130 -12.42 8.08 5.65
CA ILE A 130 -11.62 6.84 5.63
C ILE A 130 -10.46 6.92 6.62
N GLU A 131 -10.21 5.84 7.36
CA GLU A 131 -8.96 5.56 8.09
C GLU A 131 -8.36 4.24 7.62
N LEU A 132 -7.06 4.26 7.35
CA LEU A 132 -6.23 3.10 7.10
C LEU A 132 -5.21 2.97 8.24
N GLY A 133 -5.39 1.97 9.11
CA GLY A 133 -4.48 1.66 10.20
C GLY A 133 -3.61 0.44 9.88
N MET A 134 -2.31 0.52 10.18
CA MET A 134 -1.44 -0.64 10.27
C MET A 134 -0.56 -0.61 11.52
N MET A 135 -0.34 -1.78 12.13
CA MET A 135 0.58 -1.97 13.26
C MET A 135 1.27 -3.33 13.18
N ILE A 136 2.31 -3.48 14.00
CA ILE A 136 3.00 -4.77 14.19
C ILE A 136 2.81 -5.22 15.64
N LEU A 137 2.60 -6.53 15.85
CA LEU A 137 2.54 -7.13 17.18
C LEU A 137 3.28 -8.46 17.22
N TYR A 138 3.81 -8.84 18.38
CA TYR A 138 4.19 -10.22 18.62
C TYR A 138 2.94 -11.04 18.82
N ARG A 139 2.87 -12.24 18.25
CA ARG A 139 1.61 -13.00 18.20
C ARG A 139 1.03 -13.27 19.59
N GLN A 140 -0.17 -12.73 19.84
CA GLN A 140 -0.85 -12.76 21.13
C GLN A 140 -0.02 -12.14 22.29
N GLY A 141 0.98 -11.34 21.93
CA GLY A 141 1.92 -10.68 22.80
C GLY A 141 1.81 -9.16 22.69
N PRO A 142 2.86 -8.42 23.06
CA PRO A 142 2.83 -6.96 23.04
C PRO A 142 2.83 -6.39 21.63
N THR A 143 2.22 -5.21 21.48
CA THR A 143 2.34 -4.36 20.30
C THR A 143 3.77 -3.84 20.16
N VAL A 144 4.29 -3.83 18.94
CA VAL A 144 5.57 -3.21 18.59
C VAL A 144 5.31 -1.75 18.30
N ILE A 145 5.87 -0.87 19.12
CA ILE A 145 5.74 0.58 18.99
C ILE A 145 6.81 1.10 18.05
N SER A 146 6.40 1.90 17.05
CA SER A 146 7.36 2.54 16.16
C SER A 146 7.99 3.76 16.84
N THR A 147 9.28 3.98 16.63
CA THR A 147 9.98 5.21 17.05
C THR A 147 10.10 6.23 15.92
N ASP A 148 9.61 5.87 14.74
CA ASP A 148 9.58 6.72 13.55
C ASP A 148 8.43 7.75 13.66
N ASN A 149 8.51 8.80 12.86
CA ASN A 149 7.58 9.92 12.80
C ASN A 149 6.95 10.11 11.41
N TYR A 150 7.12 9.14 10.49
CA TYR A 150 6.47 9.13 9.18
C TYR A 150 6.95 10.24 8.24
N LEU A 151 8.11 10.86 8.49
CA LEU A 151 8.56 12.03 7.74
C LEU A 151 8.85 11.75 6.26
N ASP A 152 9.22 10.52 5.92
CA ASP A 152 9.49 10.08 4.55
C ASP A 152 8.29 9.36 3.90
N GLY A 153 7.15 9.29 4.60
CA GLY A 153 5.94 8.62 4.14
C GLY A 153 5.88 7.12 4.44
N VAL A 154 6.86 6.57 5.15
CA VAL A 154 6.91 5.18 5.61
C VAL A 154 6.99 5.16 7.13
N LEU A 155 6.36 4.16 7.78
CA LEU A 155 6.54 3.92 9.21
C LEU A 155 7.39 2.67 9.45
N ASP A 156 8.58 2.84 9.98
CA ASP A 156 9.46 1.74 10.32
C ASP A 156 9.11 1.07 11.66
N PHE A 157 9.04 -0.26 11.66
CA PHE A 157 8.93 -1.11 12.84
C PHE A 157 10.15 -2.03 12.92
N ASN A 158 10.69 -2.21 14.13
CA ASN A 158 11.82 -3.12 14.37
C ASN A 158 11.34 -4.35 15.14
N VAL A 159 11.62 -5.54 14.61
CA VAL A 159 11.22 -6.81 15.21
C VAL A 159 12.40 -7.77 15.29
N ALA A 160 12.35 -8.68 16.28
CA ALA A 160 13.33 -9.76 16.37
C ALA A 160 13.15 -10.76 15.21
N SER A 161 14.27 -11.27 14.67
CA SER A 161 14.24 -12.44 13.80
C SER A 161 13.86 -13.72 14.56
N GLY A 162 13.50 -14.73 13.79
CA GLY A 162 13.25 -16.07 14.26
C GLY A 162 11.77 -16.39 14.44
N PRO A 163 11.49 -17.59 14.98
CA PRO A 163 10.14 -18.09 15.08
C PRO A 163 9.36 -17.41 16.21
N GLN A 164 8.04 -17.62 16.20
CA GLN A 164 7.17 -17.32 17.32
C GLN A 164 7.71 -17.97 18.61
N SER A 165 7.94 -17.16 19.64
CA SER A 165 8.66 -17.58 20.84
C SER A 165 8.18 -16.83 22.07
N VAL A 166 8.04 -17.50 23.21
CA VAL A 166 7.75 -16.82 24.49
C VAL A 166 8.84 -15.82 24.88
N ALA A 167 10.07 -15.99 24.35
CA ALA A 167 11.17 -15.07 24.58
C ALA A 167 10.94 -13.68 23.95
N ASN A 168 10.14 -13.61 22.87
CA ASN A 168 9.73 -12.34 22.24
C ASN A 168 8.38 -11.82 22.75
N GLY A 169 7.82 -12.44 23.79
CA GLY A 169 6.54 -12.04 24.37
C GLY A 169 5.31 -12.73 23.76
N SER A 170 5.48 -13.65 22.81
CA SER A 170 4.37 -14.48 22.31
C SER A 170 3.83 -15.42 23.41
N GLN A 171 2.58 -15.85 23.31
CA GLN A 171 1.99 -16.79 24.30
C GLN A 171 2.51 -18.23 24.20
N SER A 172 3.12 -18.61 23.07
CA SER A 172 3.62 -19.96 22.83
C SER A 172 4.80 -19.98 21.85
N ASN A 173 5.55 -21.08 21.86
CA ASN A 173 6.63 -21.35 20.90
C ASN A 173 6.10 -22.11 19.69
N VAL A 174 6.28 -21.57 18.48
CA VAL A 174 5.87 -22.23 17.22
C VAL A 174 6.92 -22.00 16.15
N ALA A 175 7.73 -23.02 15.87
CA ALA A 175 8.86 -22.93 14.94
C ALA A 175 8.48 -22.61 13.48
N SER A 176 7.25 -22.93 13.08
CA SER A 176 6.76 -22.72 11.70
C SER A 176 6.11 -21.35 11.47
N ARG A 177 6.19 -20.43 12.43
CA ARG A 177 5.57 -19.11 12.38
C ARG A 177 6.59 -18.02 12.62
N ALA A 178 6.44 -16.88 11.96
CA ALA A 178 7.25 -15.71 12.26
C ALA A 178 6.97 -15.21 13.68
N ALA A 179 7.96 -14.56 14.29
CA ALA A 179 7.83 -13.93 15.61
C ALA A 179 6.66 -12.93 15.69
N TRP A 180 6.37 -12.24 14.59
CA TRP A 180 5.48 -11.09 14.54
C TRP A 180 4.31 -11.32 13.56
N ASN A 181 3.27 -10.51 13.76
CA ASN A 181 2.15 -10.33 12.85
C ASN A 181 2.13 -8.88 12.37
N TYR A 182 1.71 -8.67 11.13
CA TYR A 182 1.18 -7.36 10.75
C TYR A 182 -0.33 -7.37 10.96
N THR A 183 -0.85 -6.24 11.42
CA THR A 183 -2.28 -6.07 11.69
C THR A 183 -2.76 -4.84 10.94
N PHE A 184 -3.87 -4.96 10.23
CA PHE A 184 -4.48 -3.83 9.54
C PHE A 184 -5.90 -3.57 10.05
N SER A 185 -6.33 -2.33 9.91
CA SER A 185 -7.70 -1.88 10.13
C SER A 185 -8.09 -0.91 9.04
N ILE A 186 -9.22 -1.16 8.39
CA ILE A 186 -9.86 -0.21 7.48
C ILE A 186 -11.17 0.21 8.14
N ALA A 187 -11.39 1.52 8.25
CA ALA A 187 -12.65 2.08 8.70
C ALA A 187 -13.15 3.12 7.71
N THR A 188 -14.43 3.04 7.37
CA THR A 188 -15.17 4.03 6.57
C THR A 188 -16.27 4.68 7.41
N GLY A 189 -16.98 5.65 6.85
CA GLY A 189 -18.08 6.32 7.57
C GLY A 189 -17.61 7.23 8.70
N LEU A 190 -16.32 7.60 8.73
CA LEU A 190 -15.78 8.46 9.78
C LEU A 190 -16.51 9.79 9.83
N ASN A 191 -16.62 10.35 11.03
CA ASN A 191 -17.29 11.63 11.31
C ASN A 191 -18.73 11.71 10.77
N GLY A 192 -19.43 10.57 10.66
CA GLY A 192 -20.80 10.51 10.17
C GLY A 192 -20.92 10.57 8.64
N ALA A 193 -19.83 10.33 7.90
CA ALA A 193 -19.92 10.05 6.48
C ALA A 193 -20.85 8.85 6.23
N THR A 194 -21.61 8.89 5.14
CA THR A 194 -22.58 7.83 4.79
C THR A 194 -21.95 6.71 3.97
N THR A 195 -20.63 6.72 3.80
CA THR A 195 -19.90 5.78 2.95
C THR A 195 -19.51 4.51 3.70
N ASP A 196 -19.52 3.39 2.99
CA ASP A 196 -19.16 2.08 3.51
C ASP A 196 -18.00 1.44 2.74
N LEU A 197 -17.64 0.19 3.08
CA LEU A 197 -16.54 -0.52 2.42
C LEU A 197 -16.81 -0.79 0.92
N THR A 198 -18.06 -0.76 0.45
CA THR A 198 -18.43 -0.99 -0.95
C THR A 198 -18.27 0.27 -1.82
N ASP A 199 -18.22 1.45 -1.22
CA ASP A 199 -18.02 2.72 -1.94
C ASP A 199 -16.58 2.93 -2.44
N TYR A 200 -15.64 2.11 -1.97
CA TYR A 200 -14.22 2.23 -2.28
C TYR A 200 -13.62 0.92 -2.76
N THR A 201 -12.47 1.02 -3.45
CA THR A 201 -11.61 -0.13 -3.71
C THR A 201 -10.43 -0.09 -2.76
N PHE A 202 -10.17 -1.18 -2.04
CA PHE A 202 -9.01 -1.29 -1.16
C PHE A 202 -7.99 -2.29 -1.71
N LYS A 203 -6.72 -1.93 -1.58
CA LYS A 203 -5.60 -2.81 -1.95
C LYS A 203 -4.62 -2.94 -0.80
N LEU A 204 -4.12 -4.15 -0.61
CA LEU A 204 -3.02 -4.46 0.28
C LEU A 204 -1.86 -4.97 -0.58
N LEU A 205 -0.80 -4.17 -0.66
CA LEU A 205 0.45 -4.56 -1.30
C LEU A 205 1.33 -5.16 -0.22
N TYR A 206 1.70 -6.41 -0.44
CA TYR A 206 2.44 -7.26 0.48
C TYR A 206 3.80 -7.58 -0.16
N ASP A 207 4.88 -7.08 0.40
CA ASP A 207 6.22 -7.38 -0.10
C ASP A 207 6.55 -8.86 0.14
N VAL A 208 7.05 -9.54 -0.88
CA VAL A 208 7.50 -10.93 -0.82
C VAL A 208 9.02 -11.08 -0.98
N ASP A 209 9.75 -9.97 -1.16
CA ASP A 209 11.20 -9.95 -1.19
C ASP A 209 11.74 -9.55 0.20
N PRO A 210 12.49 -10.42 0.91
CA PRO A 210 13.12 -10.05 2.18
C PRO A 210 14.32 -9.11 2.03
N GLY A 211 14.73 -8.80 0.79
CA GLY A 211 15.88 -7.96 0.47
C GLY A 211 15.64 -6.45 0.63
N ALA A 212 16.56 -5.65 0.08
CA ALA A 212 16.43 -4.18 0.08
C ALA A 212 15.53 -3.64 -1.04
N GLY A 213 15.15 -4.50 -1.99
CA GLY A 213 14.16 -4.18 -3.02
C GLY A 213 12.79 -4.68 -2.58
N THR A 214 11.74 -4.12 -3.18
CA THR A 214 10.36 -4.53 -2.92
C THR A 214 9.82 -5.34 -4.10
N SER A 215 9.19 -6.47 -3.83
CA SER A 215 8.41 -7.24 -4.80
C SER A 215 7.02 -7.48 -4.26
N TYR A 216 6.04 -6.69 -4.69
CA TYR A 216 4.71 -6.78 -4.14
C TYR A 216 3.86 -7.87 -4.78
N ARG A 217 3.19 -8.65 -3.94
CA ARG A 217 1.90 -9.22 -4.27
C ARG A 217 0.80 -8.22 -3.93
N THR A 218 -0.20 -8.11 -4.78
CA THR A 218 -1.31 -7.17 -4.58
C THR A 218 -2.58 -7.94 -4.29
N PHE A 219 -3.18 -7.68 -3.14
CA PHE A 219 -4.48 -8.19 -2.77
C PHE A 219 -5.54 -7.10 -2.92
N THR A 220 -6.72 -7.46 -3.39
CA THR A 220 -7.87 -6.57 -3.51
C THR A 220 -8.95 -7.03 -2.56
N LEU A 221 -9.48 -6.09 -1.77
CA LEU A 221 -10.66 -6.35 -0.95
C LEU A 221 -11.88 -6.46 -1.86
N GLU A 222 -12.68 -7.50 -1.68
CA GLU A 222 -13.92 -7.71 -2.40
C GLU A 222 -15.00 -8.22 -1.45
N GLN A 223 -16.26 -7.94 -1.81
CA GLN A 223 -17.39 -8.49 -1.08
C GLN A 223 -17.44 -10.01 -1.29
N ARG A 224 -17.65 -10.77 -0.22
CA ARG A 224 -17.78 -12.23 -0.29
C ARG A 224 -19.14 -12.62 -0.86
N ASP A 225 -19.14 -13.52 -1.84
CA ASP A 225 -20.35 -14.15 -2.36
C ASP A 225 -21.13 -14.89 -1.24
N GLY A 226 -22.44 -14.64 -1.15
CA GLY A 226 -23.33 -15.31 -0.19
C GLY A 226 -23.33 -14.74 1.22
N GLY A 227 -22.60 -13.65 1.48
CA GLY A 227 -22.49 -13.04 2.80
C GLY A 227 -21.57 -13.82 3.75
N GLY A 228 -21.00 -13.13 4.74
CA GLY A 228 -20.27 -13.77 5.83
C GLY A 228 -21.23 -14.24 6.93
N PRO A 229 -20.86 -15.25 7.75
CA PRO A 229 -21.49 -15.41 9.06
C PRO A 229 -21.46 -14.07 9.84
N ALA A 230 -22.45 -13.87 10.71
CA ALA A 230 -22.51 -12.68 11.55
C ALA A 230 -21.17 -12.48 12.29
N GLN A 231 -20.75 -11.21 12.46
CA GLN A 231 -19.47 -10.78 13.06
C GLN A 231 -18.24 -10.80 12.12
N LEU A 232 -18.39 -11.28 10.89
CA LEU A 232 -17.41 -10.98 9.84
C LEU A 232 -17.78 -9.67 9.13
N SER A 233 -16.79 -9.00 8.55
CA SER A 233 -17.03 -7.79 7.74
C SER A 233 -17.87 -8.07 6.50
N GLY A 234 -17.90 -9.33 6.04
CA GLY A 234 -18.53 -9.74 4.79
C GLY A 234 -17.62 -9.54 3.57
N PHE A 235 -16.35 -9.20 3.80
CA PHE A 235 -15.33 -9.01 2.77
C PHE A 235 -14.23 -10.08 2.87
N GLN A 236 -13.44 -10.18 1.81
CA GLN A 236 -12.28 -11.06 1.71
C GLN A 236 -11.21 -10.45 0.80
N TRP A 237 -9.97 -10.94 0.91
CA TRP A 237 -8.87 -10.47 0.07
C TRP A 237 -8.48 -11.48 -0.98
N ARG A 238 -8.58 -11.06 -2.24
CA ARG A 238 -8.18 -11.85 -3.40
C ARG A 238 -6.82 -11.38 -3.93
N ASP A 239 -5.93 -12.33 -4.15
CA ASP A 239 -4.66 -12.07 -4.82
C ASP A 239 -4.85 -11.84 -6.32
N GLN A 240 -4.40 -10.69 -6.81
CA GLN A 240 -4.53 -10.32 -8.22
C GLN A 240 -3.70 -11.23 -9.14
N GLY A 241 -2.59 -11.79 -8.64
CA GLY A 241 -1.71 -12.65 -9.45
C GLY A 241 -2.30 -14.03 -9.67
N SER A 242 -2.76 -14.69 -8.61
CA SER A 242 -3.30 -16.07 -8.67
C SER A 242 -4.81 -16.14 -8.85
N GLY A 243 -5.54 -15.05 -8.56
CA GLY A 243 -6.99 -15.05 -8.48
C GLY A 243 -7.55 -15.80 -7.27
N LEU A 244 -6.72 -16.27 -6.34
CA LEU A 244 -7.16 -17.00 -5.15
C LEU A 244 -7.53 -16.05 -4.00
N VAL A 245 -8.53 -16.42 -3.21
CA VAL A 245 -8.79 -15.77 -1.91
C VAL A 245 -7.71 -16.22 -0.93
N LEU A 246 -6.93 -15.28 -0.40
CA LEU A 246 -5.83 -15.58 0.52
C LEU A 246 -6.16 -15.23 1.96
N ILE A 247 -6.86 -14.12 2.17
CA ILE A 247 -7.40 -13.76 3.48
C ILE A 247 -8.91 -13.90 3.36
N GLY A 248 -9.40 -15.06 3.79
CA GLY A 248 -10.81 -15.37 3.71
C GLY A 248 -11.58 -14.66 4.80
N ASP A 249 -11.08 -14.64 6.03
CA ASP A 249 -11.79 -14.31 7.26
C ASP A 249 -11.35 -12.97 7.86
N ASP A 250 -12.03 -11.89 7.46
CA ASP A 250 -11.91 -10.61 8.14
C ASP A 250 -13.09 -10.38 9.09
N GLU A 251 -12.78 -9.91 10.29
CA GLU A 251 -13.77 -9.51 11.29
C GLU A 251 -14.11 -8.02 11.13
N GLY A 252 -15.30 -7.63 11.59
CA GLY A 252 -15.77 -6.25 11.53
C GLY A 252 -17.24 -6.14 11.16
N ASN A 253 -17.57 -5.16 10.33
CA ASN A 253 -18.92 -4.85 9.89
C ASN A 253 -18.91 -4.20 8.49
N VAL A 254 -20.04 -3.66 8.04
CA VAL A 254 -20.14 -3.04 6.70
C VAL A 254 -19.19 -1.85 6.48
N ASN A 255 -18.77 -1.18 7.56
CA ASN A 255 -17.85 -0.04 7.52
C ASN A 255 -16.42 -0.39 7.96
N VAL A 256 -16.19 -1.60 8.49
CA VAL A 256 -14.92 -1.95 9.14
C VAL A 256 -14.48 -3.34 8.73
N THR A 257 -13.23 -3.46 8.26
CA THR A 257 -12.60 -4.76 8.02
C THR A 257 -11.20 -4.79 8.61
N GLN A 258 -10.88 -5.84 9.35
CA GLN A 258 -9.65 -5.92 10.15
C GLN A 258 -9.09 -7.32 10.14
N ASN A 259 -7.75 -7.42 10.13
CA ASN A 259 -7.09 -8.69 10.32
C ASN A 259 -5.69 -8.58 10.94
N SER A 260 -5.19 -9.66 11.53
CA SER A 260 -3.84 -9.82 12.09
C SER A 260 -3.21 -11.08 11.54
N GLN A 261 -2.28 -10.91 10.61
CA GLN A 261 -1.74 -11.96 9.78
C GLN A 261 -0.29 -12.26 10.17
N ASN A 262 -0.02 -13.54 10.43
CA ASN A 262 1.34 -14.00 10.68
C ASN A 262 2.05 -14.26 9.35
N TYR A 263 3.23 -13.68 9.19
CA TYR A 263 4.05 -13.82 7.98
C TYR A 263 4.43 -15.29 7.68
N GLY A 264 4.33 -16.17 8.69
CA GLY A 264 4.57 -17.60 8.55
C GLY A 264 3.36 -18.45 8.15
N PHE A 265 2.21 -17.88 7.82
CA PHE A 265 1.14 -18.68 7.23
C PHE A 265 1.52 -19.18 5.82
N GLY A 266 1.14 -20.43 5.51
CA GLY A 266 1.71 -21.18 4.39
C GLY A 266 1.49 -20.54 3.02
N PHE A 267 0.41 -19.80 2.83
CA PHE A 267 0.13 -19.09 1.58
C PHE A 267 1.04 -17.88 1.37
N TYR A 268 1.46 -17.21 2.45
CA TYR A 268 2.50 -16.20 2.39
C TYR A 268 3.87 -16.82 2.15
N GLN A 269 4.27 -17.81 2.97
CA GLN A 269 5.56 -18.49 2.83
C GLN A 269 5.79 -19.03 1.42
N ALA A 270 4.78 -19.61 0.78
CA ALA A 270 4.88 -20.15 -0.56
C ALA A 270 5.30 -19.11 -1.62
N SER A 271 5.15 -17.82 -1.33
CA SER A 271 5.50 -16.72 -2.22
C SER A 271 6.86 -16.11 -1.91
N LEU A 272 7.48 -16.46 -0.78
CA LEU A 272 8.75 -15.89 -0.33
C LEU A 272 9.94 -16.67 -0.89
N THR A 273 11.07 -15.97 -1.04
CA THR A 273 12.35 -16.60 -1.41
C THR A 273 12.83 -17.57 -0.32
N SER A 274 13.77 -18.46 -0.62
CA SER A 274 14.17 -19.56 0.27
C SER A 274 14.61 -19.16 1.68
N LEU A 275 15.05 -17.91 1.89
CA LEU A 275 15.41 -17.42 3.23
C LEU A 275 14.21 -17.37 4.19
N TYR A 276 13.03 -17.04 3.65
CA TYR A 276 11.77 -16.88 4.41
C TYR A 276 10.65 -17.80 3.91
N GLY A 277 10.91 -18.60 2.88
CA GLY A 277 9.97 -19.50 2.23
C GLY A 277 9.61 -20.75 3.06
N PRO A 278 8.96 -21.74 2.42
CA PRO A 278 8.45 -22.92 3.10
C PRO A 278 9.52 -23.66 3.91
N GLY A 279 9.27 -23.82 5.21
CA GLY A 279 10.18 -24.51 6.12
C GLY A 279 11.32 -23.66 6.66
N SER A 280 11.34 -22.35 6.37
CA SER A 280 12.26 -21.43 7.04
C SER A 280 11.92 -21.30 8.54
N ALA A 281 12.93 -20.97 9.33
CA ALA A 281 12.77 -20.59 10.74
C ALA A 281 12.66 -19.07 10.91
N PHE A 282 12.42 -18.31 9.83
CA PHE A 282 12.36 -16.84 9.84
C PHE A 282 13.65 -16.19 10.38
N ALA A 283 14.79 -16.84 10.18
CA ALA A 283 16.07 -16.42 10.75
C ALA A 283 16.82 -15.47 9.80
N GLY A 284 17.53 -14.52 10.38
CA GLY A 284 18.38 -13.57 9.66
C GLY A 284 17.70 -12.24 9.35
N PRO A 285 18.46 -11.25 8.90
CA PRO A 285 17.94 -9.93 8.61
C PRO A 285 17.01 -9.95 7.40
N ALA A 286 15.97 -9.12 7.43
CA ALA A 286 15.09 -8.85 6.31
C ALA A 286 14.46 -7.46 6.45
N LYS A 287 13.97 -6.93 5.34
CA LYS A 287 13.04 -5.80 5.32
C LYS A 287 11.82 -6.23 4.52
N PHE A 288 10.64 -5.90 5.02
CA PHE A 288 9.38 -6.12 4.32
C PHE A 288 8.54 -4.87 4.33
N ASP A 289 8.04 -4.48 3.17
CA ASP A 289 7.16 -3.34 3.02
C ASP A 289 5.68 -3.79 2.89
N PHE A 290 4.78 -3.04 3.51
CA PHE A 290 3.35 -3.23 3.40
C PHE A 290 2.69 -1.90 3.08
N ILE A 291 1.81 -1.90 2.07
CA ILE A 291 1.06 -0.70 1.70
C ILE A 291 -0.42 -1.01 1.67
N LEU A 292 -1.17 -0.30 2.49
CA LEU A 292 -2.63 -0.36 2.51
C LEU A 292 -3.17 0.90 1.82
N GLN A 293 -3.99 0.71 0.80
CA GLN A 293 -4.45 1.79 -0.07
C GLN A 293 -5.97 1.79 -0.20
N ALA A 294 -6.56 2.98 -0.22
CA ALA A 294 -7.96 3.22 -0.57
C ALA A 294 -8.04 4.01 -1.88
N PHE A 295 -8.95 3.58 -2.75
CA PHE A 295 -9.19 4.17 -4.05
C PHE A 295 -10.66 4.61 -4.17
N ASP A 296 -10.87 5.78 -4.77
CA ASP A 296 -12.16 6.17 -5.36
C ASP A 296 -12.00 6.08 -6.89
N GLY A 297 -12.70 5.11 -7.48
CA GLY A 297 -12.47 4.70 -8.86
C GLY A 297 -11.02 4.25 -9.08
N THR A 298 -10.26 5.00 -9.88
CA THR A 298 -8.84 4.70 -10.18
C THR A 298 -7.86 5.50 -9.34
N GLN A 299 -8.35 6.41 -8.49
CA GLN A 299 -7.53 7.39 -7.81
C GLN A 299 -7.27 6.99 -6.35
N ILE A 300 -6.00 6.99 -5.94
CA ILE A 300 -5.61 6.79 -4.54
C ILE A 300 -6.05 8.02 -3.75
N ILE A 301 -6.87 7.79 -2.73
CA ILE A 301 -7.39 8.84 -1.83
C ILE A 301 -6.84 8.74 -0.42
N ALA A 302 -6.29 7.59 -0.03
CA ALA A 302 -5.49 7.39 1.18
C ALA A 302 -4.51 6.22 0.96
N SER A 303 -3.32 6.31 1.57
CA SER A 303 -2.30 5.26 1.54
C SER A 303 -1.58 5.25 2.87
N ASN A 304 -1.43 4.09 3.50
CA ASN A 304 -0.60 3.88 4.67
C ASN A 304 0.52 2.89 4.27
N HIS A 305 1.75 3.17 4.63
CA HIS A 305 2.93 2.40 4.26
C HIS A 305 3.75 2.14 5.53
N ILE A 306 3.95 0.87 5.86
CA ILE A 306 4.86 0.46 6.93
C ILE A 306 6.00 -0.38 6.37
N ALA A 307 7.16 -0.29 7.02
CA ALA A 307 8.30 -1.15 6.78
C ALA A 307 8.62 -1.95 8.06
N VAL A 308 8.86 -3.24 7.92
CA VAL A 308 9.23 -4.12 9.03
C VAL A 308 10.68 -4.54 8.86
N ASN A 309 11.54 -4.00 9.72
CA ASN A 309 12.95 -4.32 9.78
C ASN A 309 13.15 -5.47 10.76
N VAL A 310 13.50 -6.64 10.22
CA VAL A 310 13.79 -7.83 11.00
C VAL A 310 15.27 -7.82 11.36
N SER A 311 15.59 -7.71 12.65
CA SER A 311 16.96 -7.64 13.12
C SER A 311 17.66 -9.00 13.05
N ALA A 312 18.98 -9.00 12.82
CA ALA A 312 19.79 -10.17 13.10
C ALA A 312 19.61 -10.61 14.57
N PRO A 313 19.66 -11.92 14.87
CA PRO A 313 19.45 -12.44 16.22
C PRO A 313 20.54 -12.04 17.21
#